data_AF-A0A321LEB5-F1
#
_entry.id   AF-A0A321LEB5-F1
#
_cell.length_a   1.000
_cell.length_b   1.000
_cell.length_c   1.000
_cell.angle_alpha   90.00
_cell.angle_beta   90.00
_cell.angle_gamma   90.00
#
_symmetry.space_group_name_H-M   'P 1'
#
loop_
_entity.id
_entity.type
_entity.pdbx_description
1 polymer ?
#
loop_
_entity_poly.entity_id
_entity_poly.type
_entity_poly.pdbx_seq_one_letter_code
_entity_poly.pdbx_strand_id
1 'polypeptide(L)'
;MKIILRLFISLVAFSTIGLAQTMSVSSPAPDATVGSPVQFTATANGGSRPVTAIKIYVDGQSMYTFNNTNFSTNSTSINTSIALAGGAHTAIVKAWNAAGTVFSNTLNVTVGSSTPAPTPSASGITVSSPANGATVGSPVNFVASATPPSGSTISAMRIYVDGASAYTVNASSLNTALALATGGHNVNVQAWDNTGAVYKNTLTINVGSSTTPTPTPTTSSRYTNDLTATAKWMATTVAPDGALLYGTQAINPYYSNLAAIGLTKNASSYGMVQGWMQWYINHLNWPDKWGLYGTTYDYDYNNGAEVSHIDADSTDSYAATFLSLSWAYFNTGDANAQSYVRTLSYQLDAIGQVLVQTQQPDGLTWAKPDYQIKYLMDNCEAYRGLRDLALVFQNAFNDSAKAQFYNAKADLMLQGINGMYLGGGKWAVYKDGIGRLIAPIMTTWYADASAQMFPVMQGVIPPTDARAVATYNTFVAAWPGWQNLSFSSQDPFPWVMIAGAAAVMGDNARVNTYITNIENMYVNQGFPWTFYNMEGGWFMRLNAYMNGKRPL
;
A
#
# COMPACT_ATOMS: atom_id res chain seq x y z
N MET A 1 24.34 47.43 51.13
CA MET A 1 23.49 46.38 50.56
C MET A 1 23.65 46.35 49.04
N LYS A 2 24.54 45.50 48.50
CA LYS A 2 24.59 45.11 47.07
C LYS A 2 25.13 43.68 47.03
N ILE A 3 24.24 42.74 46.72
CA ILE A 3 24.51 41.30 46.65
C ILE A 3 25.12 40.99 45.28
N ILE A 4 26.32 40.39 45.29
CA ILE A 4 26.99 39.86 44.10
C ILE A 4 26.58 38.39 43.97
N LEU A 5 25.80 38.07 42.94
CA LEU A 5 25.45 36.70 42.59
C LEU A 5 26.53 36.13 41.66
N ARG A 6 27.35 35.21 42.16
CA ARG A 6 28.32 34.44 41.37
C ARG A 6 27.62 33.23 40.77
N LEU A 7 27.49 33.19 39.45
CA LEU A 7 26.99 32.04 38.71
C LEU A 7 28.15 31.06 38.45
N PHE A 8 28.11 29.88 39.08
CA PHE A 8 28.99 28.76 38.77
C PHE A 8 28.46 28.04 37.53
N ILE A 9 29.18 28.12 36.42
CA ILE A 9 28.94 27.26 35.24
C ILE A 9 29.67 25.95 35.48
N SER A 10 28.92 24.89 35.78
CA SER A 10 29.42 23.52 35.86
C SER A 10 29.61 22.97 34.44
N LEU A 11 30.85 22.68 34.08
CA LEU A 11 31.23 22.07 32.80
C LEU A 11 30.83 20.59 32.83
N VAL A 12 29.64 20.26 32.32
CA VAL A 12 29.24 18.86 32.10
C VAL A 12 29.95 18.35 30.86
N ALA A 13 30.97 17.51 31.04
CA ALA A 13 31.56 16.73 29.97
C ALA A 13 30.53 15.69 29.49
N PHE A 14 29.85 15.97 28.37
CA PHE A 14 29.08 14.96 27.65
C PHE A 14 30.07 13.99 27.01
N SER A 15 30.25 12.81 27.61
CA SER A 15 30.76 11.66 26.86
C SER A 15 29.70 11.29 25.83
N THR A 16 30.00 11.53 24.56
CA THR A 16 29.17 11.02 23.46
C THR A 16 29.18 9.50 23.55
N ILE A 17 28.05 8.89 23.90
CA ILE A 17 27.83 7.45 23.69
C ILE A 17 27.84 7.25 22.18
N GLY A 18 29.00 6.90 21.63
CA GLY A 18 29.10 6.50 20.23
C GLY A 18 28.26 5.25 20.04
N LEU A 19 27.20 5.33 19.23
CA LEU A 19 26.46 4.14 18.80
C LEU A 19 27.45 3.15 18.18
N ALA A 20 27.43 1.91 18.66
CA ALA A 20 28.32 0.86 18.17
C ALA A 20 28.07 0.62 16.67
N GLN A 21 29.14 0.48 15.89
CA GLN A 21 29.02 0.06 14.50
C GLN A 21 28.73 -1.44 14.45
N THR A 22 27.81 -1.87 13.59
CA THR A 22 27.40 -3.27 13.50
C THR A 22 27.23 -3.73 12.06
N MET A 23 27.61 -4.98 11.80
CA MET A 23 27.35 -5.68 10.54
C MET A 23 26.61 -6.98 10.87
N SER A 24 25.35 -7.09 10.46
CA SER A 24 24.58 -8.33 10.53
C SER A 24 24.30 -8.91 9.15
N VAL A 25 24.46 -10.23 9.02
CA VAL A 25 24.07 -11.00 7.83
C VAL A 25 22.91 -11.89 8.26
N SER A 26 21.74 -11.70 7.65
CA SER A 26 20.53 -12.47 7.93
C SER A 26 20.29 -13.60 6.93
N SER A 27 20.99 -13.58 5.79
CA SER A 27 21.07 -14.70 4.85
C SER A 27 22.43 -14.65 4.12
N PRO A 28 23.09 -15.80 3.87
CA PRO A 28 22.74 -17.11 4.43
C PRO A 28 23.02 -17.14 5.95
N ALA A 29 22.46 -18.13 6.66
CA ALA A 29 22.82 -18.36 8.06
C ALA A 29 24.28 -18.88 8.16
N PRO A 30 24.98 -18.65 9.27
CA PRO A 30 26.32 -19.22 9.49
C PRO A 30 26.31 -20.75 9.32
N ASP A 31 27.30 -21.25 8.58
CA ASP A 31 27.51 -22.67 8.27
C ASP A 31 26.35 -23.33 7.48
N ALA A 32 25.45 -22.52 6.89
CA ALA A 32 24.33 -23.04 6.12
C ALA A 32 24.79 -23.78 4.86
N THR A 33 24.05 -24.85 4.52
CA THR A 33 24.13 -25.47 3.20
C THR A 33 23.06 -24.88 2.29
N VAL A 34 23.46 -24.27 1.17
CA VAL A 34 22.58 -23.51 0.27
C VAL A 34 22.81 -23.86 -1.20
N GLY A 35 21.86 -23.50 -2.06
CA GLY A 35 22.04 -23.54 -3.51
C GLY A 35 22.75 -22.30 -4.05
N SER A 36 23.28 -22.41 -5.27
CA SER A 36 23.79 -21.27 -6.05
C SER A 36 22.72 -20.79 -7.02
N PRO A 37 22.51 -19.47 -7.21
CA PRO A 37 23.20 -18.35 -6.55
C PRO A 37 22.87 -18.21 -5.06
N VAL A 38 23.88 -17.91 -4.25
CA VAL A 38 23.75 -17.71 -2.80
C VAL A 38 23.16 -16.34 -2.51
N GLN A 39 22.05 -16.29 -1.76
CA GLN A 39 21.39 -15.04 -1.35
C GLN A 39 22.05 -14.41 -0.13
N PHE A 40 22.57 -13.20 -0.31
CA PHE A 40 23.15 -12.37 0.74
C PHE A 40 22.20 -11.22 1.11
N THR A 41 21.66 -11.31 2.32
CA THR A 41 20.91 -10.22 2.96
C THR A 41 21.69 -9.73 4.16
N ALA A 42 22.07 -8.46 4.15
CA ALA A 42 22.96 -7.91 5.17
C ALA A 42 22.60 -6.46 5.50
N THR A 43 22.72 -6.07 6.77
CA THR A 43 22.42 -4.72 7.26
C THR A 43 23.60 -4.16 8.06
N ALA A 44 24.14 -3.04 7.60
CA ALA A 44 25.26 -2.34 8.19
C ALA A 44 24.79 -1.08 8.91
N ASN A 45 25.25 -0.85 10.15
CA ASN A 45 25.07 0.41 10.88
C ASN A 45 26.44 1.04 11.16
N GLY A 46 26.67 2.24 10.65
CA GLY A 46 27.92 2.99 10.78
C GLY A 46 28.05 3.77 12.10
N GLY A 47 27.15 3.53 13.07
CA GLY A 47 27.13 4.17 14.38
C GLY A 47 26.60 5.59 14.29
N SER A 48 27.45 6.57 14.64
CA SER A 48 27.15 8.00 14.49
C SER A 48 27.41 8.54 13.08
N ARG A 49 27.86 7.69 12.14
CA ARG A 49 28.23 8.08 10.77
C ARG A 49 27.50 7.23 9.72
N PRO A 50 27.19 7.81 8.55
CA PRO A 50 26.56 7.08 7.46
C PRO A 50 27.46 5.99 6.90
N VAL A 51 26.87 4.85 6.55
CA VAL A 51 27.54 3.78 5.80
C VAL A 51 27.73 4.25 4.36
N THR A 52 28.94 4.18 3.85
CA THR A 52 29.32 4.63 2.50
C THR A 52 29.42 3.48 1.50
N ALA A 53 29.74 2.28 1.95
CA ALA A 53 29.78 1.11 1.08
C ALA A 53 29.56 -0.20 1.86
N ILE A 54 29.05 -1.22 1.16
CA ILE A 54 29.07 -2.62 1.59
C ILE A 54 29.72 -3.45 0.48
N LYS A 55 30.66 -4.33 0.83
CA LYS A 55 31.28 -5.28 -0.10
C LYS A 55 31.17 -6.69 0.43
N ILE A 56 30.87 -7.64 -0.45
CA ILE A 56 30.91 -9.07 -0.14
C ILE A 56 32.16 -9.65 -0.77
N TYR A 57 32.97 -10.30 0.07
CA TYR A 57 34.10 -11.12 -0.35
C TYR A 57 33.74 -12.59 -0.16
N VAL A 58 34.09 -13.43 -1.11
CA VAL A 58 34.00 -14.89 -0.98
C VAL A 58 35.35 -15.48 -1.32
N ASP A 59 35.90 -16.29 -0.41
CA ASP A 59 37.23 -16.91 -0.52
C ASP A 59 38.35 -15.89 -0.83
N GLY A 60 38.24 -14.70 -0.24
CA GLY A 60 39.16 -13.59 -0.43
C GLY A 60 38.93 -12.76 -1.70
N GLN A 61 38.04 -13.16 -2.61
CA GLN A 61 37.71 -12.42 -3.84
C GLN A 61 36.52 -11.47 -3.63
N SER A 62 36.60 -10.24 -4.16
CA SER A 62 35.47 -9.30 -4.10
C SER A 62 34.42 -9.69 -5.14
N MET A 63 33.25 -10.14 -4.66
CA MET A 63 32.18 -10.67 -5.50
C MET A 63 31.04 -9.66 -5.73
N TYR A 64 30.87 -8.72 -4.80
CA TYR A 64 29.84 -7.69 -4.89
C TYR A 64 30.29 -6.40 -4.20
N THR A 65 29.95 -5.25 -4.79
CA THR A 65 30.16 -3.92 -4.22
C THR A 65 28.88 -3.10 -4.34
N PHE A 66 28.42 -2.58 -3.22
CA PHE A 66 27.37 -1.57 -3.13
C PHE A 66 27.98 -0.27 -2.62
N ASN A 67 27.85 0.80 -3.38
CA ASN A 67 28.21 2.15 -2.96
C ASN A 67 26.94 2.89 -2.54
N ASN A 68 26.87 3.28 -1.27
CA ASN A 68 25.72 4.04 -0.78
C ASN A 68 25.87 5.51 -1.21
N THR A 69 24.93 5.99 -2.00
CA THR A 69 24.83 7.40 -2.41
C THR A 69 23.83 8.19 -1.57
N ASN A 70 23.14 7.52 -0.63
CA ASN A 70 22.16 8.10 0.25
C ASN A 70 22.65 8.09 1.72
N PHE A 71 23.11 9.24 2.19
CA PHE A 71 23.65 9.42 3.54
C PHE A 71 22.64 9.94 4.56
N SER A 72 21.33 9.86 4.27
CA SER A 72 20.26 10.31 5.16
C SER A 72 20.11 9.48 6.44
N THR A 73 20.67 8.27 6.46
CA THR A 73 20.66 7.36 7.60
C THR A 73 22.06 6.83 7.91
N ASN A 74 22.29 6.47 9.17
CA ASN A 74 23.52 5.81 9.60
C ASN A 74 23.54 4.30 9.32
N SER A 75 22.47 3.76 8.74
CA SER A 75 22.32 2.33 8.44
C SER A 75 21.88 2.13 7.00
N THR A 76 22.34 1.05 6.37
CA THR A 76 21.96 0.62 5.02
C THR A 76 21.96 -0.90 4.93
N SER A 77 21.20 -1.46 3.99
CA SER A 77 21.13 -2.90 3.78
C SER A 77 21.29 -3.26 2.30
N ILE A 78 21.73 -4.50 2.07
CA ILE A 78 21.81 -5.10 0.74
C ILE A 78 21.00 -6.39 0.72
N ASN A 79 20.44 -6.70 -0.45
CA ASN A 79 19.81 -7.97 -0.78
C ASN A 79 20.24 -8.31 -2.20
N THR A 80 21.15 -9.28 -2.33
CA THR A 80 21.78 -9.63 -3.61
C THR A 80 22.09 -11.12 -3.66
N SER A 81 22.23 -11.66 -4.87
CA SER A 81 22.56 -13.07 -5.09
C SER A 81 23.91 -13.21 -5.78
N ILE A 82 24.79 -14.08 -5.27
CA ILE A 82 26.12 -14.32 -5.84
C ILE A 82 26.21 -15.76 -6.31
N ALA A 83 26.49 -15.97 -7.60
CA ALA A 83 26.75 -17.30 -8.13
C ALA A 83 28.09 -17.81 -7.60
N LEU A 84 28.05 -18.89 -6.82
CA LEU A 84 29.21 -19.59 -6.28
C LEU A 84 29.26 -21.02 -6.84
N ALA A 85 30.46 -21.57 -6.96
CA ALA A 85 30.65 -22.97 -7.33
C ALA A 85 30.15 -23.89 -6.20
N GLY A 86 30.00 -25.19 -6.48
CA GLY A 86 29.73 -26.16 -5.43
C GLY A 86 30.97 -26.35 -4.54
N GLY A 87 30.79 -26.33 -3.22
CA GLY A 87 31.88 -26.46 -2.26
C GLY A 87 31.68 -25.62 -1.00
N ALA A 88 32.60 -25.74 -0.04
CA ALA A 88 32.65 -24.88 1.12
C ALA A 88 33.29 -23.53 0.74
N HIS A 89 32.66 -22.44 1.15
CA HIS A 89 33.10 -21.08 0.91
C HIS A 89 33.10 -20.28 2.22
N THR A 90 34.04 -19.36 2.35
CA THR A 90 34.04 -18.36 3.43
C THR A 90 33.65 -17.01 2.87
N ALA A 91 32.53 -16.46 3.34
CA ALA A 91 32.06 -15.14 2.97
C ALA A 91 32.38 -14.10 4.06
N ILE A 92 32.88 -12.94 3.65
CA ILE A 92 33.11 -11.78 4.51
C ILE A 92 32.33 -10.60 3.96
N VAL A 93 31.32 -10.14 4.70
CA VAL A 93 30.58 -8.92 4.38
C VAL A 93 31.22 -7.78 5.15
N LYS A 94 31.82 -6.81 4.43
CA LYS A 94 32.45 -5.62 5.00
C LYS A 94 31.62 -4.39 4.69
N ALA A 95 31.54 -3.47 5.64
CA ALA A 95 30.96 -2.16 5.44
C ALA A 95 31.95 -1.06 5.85
N TRP A 96 31.83 0.10 5.21
CA TRP A 96 32.60 1.31 5.51
C TRP A 96 31.63 2.40 5.94
N ASN A 97 31.98 3.19 6.94
CA ASN A 97 31.28 4.44 7.22
C ASN A 97 32.03 5.65 6.63
N ALA A 98 31.44 6.84 6.76
CA ALA A 98 32.05 8.09 6.27
C ALA A 98 33.34 8.52 6.99
N ALA A 99 33.76 7.85 8.07
CA ALA A 99 35.11 8.01 8.65
C ALA A 99 36.16 7.08 8.02
N GLY A 100 35.74 6.19 7.12
CA GLY A 100 36.57 5.10 6.62
C GLY A 100 36.69 3.93 7.61
N THR A 101 35.96 3.95 8.74
CA THR A 101 35.94 2.83 9.68
C THR A 101 35.30 1.61 9.02
N VAL A 102 35.94 0.46 9.17
CA VAL A 102 35.48 -0.81 8.60
C VAL A 102 34.93 -1.71 9.70
N PHE A 103 33.78 -2.31 9.43
CA PHE A 103 33.17 -3.31 10.30
C PHE A 103 32.61 -4.45 9.43
N SER A 104 32.64 -5.67 9.95
CA SER A 104 32.43 -6.85 9.12
C SER A 104 31.75 -7.99 9.86
N ASN A 105 31.16 -8.89 9.07
CA ASN A 105 30.62 -10.16 9.53
C ASN A 105 31.16 -11.26 8.62
N THR A 106 31.68 -12.33 9.23
CA THR A 106 32.24 -13.49 8.52
C THR A 106 31.35 -14.68 8.78
N LEU A 107 31.03 -15.42 7.73
CA LEU A 107 30.29 -16.66 7.81
C LEU A 107 30.84 -17.68 6.83
N ASN A 108 30.79 -18.96 7.18
CA ASN A 108 31.00 -20.03 6.22
C ASN A 108 29.66 -20.41 5.60
N VAL A 109 29.69 -20.83 4.34
CA VAL A 109 28.54 -21.32 3.61
C VAL A 109 28.99 -22.52 2.78
N THR A 110 28.25 -23.61 2.84
CA THR A 110 28.48 -24.76 1.96
C THR A 110 27.50 -24.67 0.80
N VAL A 111 28.00 -24.42 -0.40
CA VAL A 111 27.19 -24.52 -1.60
C VAL A 111 27.15 -25.98 -1.99
N GLY A 112 25.96 -26.58 -2.05
CA GLY A 112 25.83 -27.98 -2.44
C GLY A 112 26.60 -28.24 -3.74
N SER A 113 27.45 -29.29 -3.77
CA SER A 113 28.17 -29.68 -4.97
C SER A 113 27.18 -29.78 -6.12
N SER A 114 27.41 -29.01 -7.18
CA SER A 114 26.59 -29.09 -8.39
C SER A 114 26.59 -30.54 -8.88
N THR A 115 25.52 -31.26 -8.60
CA THR A 115 25.01 -32.16 -9.64
C THR A 115 24.82 -31.27 -10.88
N PRO A 116 25.22 -31.76 -12.09
CA PRO A 116 25.06 -30.99 -13.32
C PRO A 116 23.65 -30.42 -13.35
N ALA A 117 23.51 -29.18 -13.83
CA ALA A 117 22.24 -28.47 -13.96
C ALA A 117 21.13 -29.49 -14.26
N PRO A 118 20.13 -29.66 -13.39
CA PRO A 118 19.11 -30.65 -13.63
C PRO A 118 18.47 -30.26 -14.96
N THR A 119 18.61 -31.16 -15.93
CA THR A 119 17.84 -31.18 -17.16
C THR A 119 16.42 -30.71 -16.85
N PRO A 120 15.83 -29.80 -17.66
CA PRO A 120 14.48 -29.32 -17.42
C PRO A 120 13.58 -30.50 -17.07
N SER A 121 13.04 -30.51 -15.85
CA SER A 121 11.94 -31.41 -15.55
C SER A 121 10.84 -31.11 -16.57
N ALA A 122 10.13 -32.14 -17.01
CA ALA A 122 9.01 -32.08 -17.96
C ALA A 122 7.85 -31.13 -17.56
N SER A 123 8.03 -30.33 -16.50
CA SER A 123 7.07 -29.44 -15.86
C SER A 123 7.26 -27.95 -16.16
N GLY A 124 8.34 -27.47 -16.77
CA GLY A 124 8.48 -26.05 -17.17
C GLY A 124 8.44 -25.00 -16.04
N ILE A 125 8.42 -25.39 -14.76
CA ILE A 125 8.36 -24.51 -13.59
C ILE A 125 9.55 -24.77 -12.66
N THR A 126 10.23 -23.70 -12.27
CA THR A 126 11.31 -23.70 -11.28
C THR A 126 10.86 -22.95 -10.03
N VAL A 127 10.84 -23.64 -8.89
CA VAL A 127 10.63 -23.03 -7.56
C VAL A 127 11.99 -22.86 -6.90
N SER A 128 12.40 -21.61 -6.66
CA SER A 128 13.70 -21.29 -6.05
C SER A 128 13.61 -21.04 -4.54
N SER A 129 12.41 -20.81 -4.00
CA SER A 129 12.14 -20.76 -2.56
C SER A 129 10.67 -21.05 -2.29
N PRO A 130 10.31 -21.73 -1.18
CA PRO A 130 11.20 -22.54 -0.35
C PRO A 130 11.64 -23.80 -1.11
N ALA A 131 12.71 -24.47 -0.64
CA ALA A 131 13.12 -25.75 -1.20
C ALA A 131 12.14 -26.87 -0.80
N ASN A 132 12.06 -27.92 -1.61
CA ASN A 132 11.27 -29.11 -1.26
C ASN A 132 11.81 -29.77 0.02
N GLY A 133 10.91 -30.03 0.98
CA GLY A 133 11.21 -30.53 2.33
C GLY A 133 11.71 -29.47 3.31
N ALA A 134 11.76 -28.18 2.93
CA ALA A 134 12.33 -27.15 3.80
C ALA A 134 11.51 -26.95 5.09
N THR A 135 12.21 -26.76 6.20
CA THR A 135 11.59 -26.24 7.44
C THR A 135 11.76 -24.73 7.47
N VAL A 136 10.65 -24.00 7.52
CA VAL A 136 10.60 -22.54 7.35
C VAL A 136 9.77 -21.88 8.46
N GLY A 137 10.00 -20.59 8.70
CA GLY A 137 9.12 -19.77 9.53
C GLY A 137 7.92 -19.25 8.73
N SER A 138 6.86 -18.85 9.43
CA SER A 138 5.72 -18.15 8.83
C SER A 138 5.90 -16.63 9.03
N PRO A 139 5.66 -15.77 8.02
CA PRO A 139 5.23 -16.09 6.66
C PRO A 139 6.32 -16.77 5.80
N VAL A 140 5.91 -17.68 4.91
CA VAL A 140 6.77 -18.42 3.99
C VAL A 140 6.92 -17.65 2.67
N ASN A 141 8.15 -17.36 2.25
CA ASN A 141 8.41 -16.68 0.98
C ASN A 141 8.53 -17.67 -0.20
N PHE A 142 7.61 -17.56 -1.15
CA PHE A 142 7.56 -18.33 -2.39
C PHE A 142 8.15 -17.54 -3.55
N VAL A 143 9.16 -18.10 -4.20
CA VAL A 143 9.77 -17.56 -5.41
C VAL A 143 9.78 -18.65 -6.46
N ALA A 144 9.16 -18.40 -7.61
CA ALA A 144 9.08 -19.35 -8.70
C ALA A 144 9.02 -18.66 -10.06
N SER A 145 9.47 -19.36 -11.09
CA SER A 145 9.39 -18.93 -12.50
C SER A 145 8.93 -20.08 -13.37
N ALA A 146 8.30 -19.76 -14.50
CA ALA A 146 7.83 -20.71 -15.49
C ALA A 146 8.37 -20.34 -16.87
N THR A 147 8.85 -21.34 -17.61
CA THR A 147 9.32 -21.20 -18.99
C THR A 147 8.54 -22.18 -19.87
N PRO A 148 7.78 -21.70 -20.86
CA PRO A 148 7.03 -22.57 -21.75
C PRO A 148 7.94 -23.12 -22.87
N PRO A 149 7.51 -24.16 -23.61
CA PRO A 149 8.16 -24.58 -24.85
C PRO A 149 8.23 -23.44 -25.88
N SER A 150 9.17 -23.56 -26.83
CA SER A 150 9.35 -22.55 -27.88
C SER A 150 8.05 -22.31 -28.66
N GLY A 151 7.65 -21.04 -28.79
CA GLY A 151 6.44 -20.62 -29.49
C GLY A 151 5.23 -20.28 -28.61
N SER A 152 5.31 -20.51 -27.29
CA SER A 152 4.24 -20.21 -26.32
C SER A 152 4.68 -19.15 -25.29
N THR A 153 3.71 -18.54 -24.59
CA THR A 153 3.95 -17.60 -23.47
C THR A 153 3.16 -18.00 -22.24
N ILE A 154 3.72 -17.83 -21.04
CA ILE A 154 2.99 -18.10 -19.79
C ILE A 154 1.95 -17.00 -19.56
N SER A 155 0.69 -17.40 -19.39
CA SER A 155 -0.45 -16.51 -19.17
C SER A 155 -0.71 -16.25 -17.68
N ALA A 156 -0.45 -17.23 -16.80
CA ALA A 156 -0.59 -17.07 -15.35
C ALA A 156 0.22 -18.11 -14.56
N MET A 157 0.49 -17.79 -13.30
CA MET A 157 1.00 -18.71 -12.27
C MET A 157 0.12 -18.64 -11.02
N ARG A 158 -0.01 -19.77 -10.31
CA ARG A 158 -0.77 -19.90 -9.07
C ARG A 158 -0.05 -20.80 -8.07
N ILE A 159 -0.15 -20.45 -6.79
CA ILE A 159 0.27 -21.28 -5.67
C ILE A 159 -0.98 -21.87 -5.03
N TYR A 160 -1.01 -23.19 -4.91
CA TYR A 160 -1.95 -23.93 -4.08
C TYR A 160 -1.25 -24.42 -2.82
N VAL A 161 -1.88 -24.28 -1.66
CA VAL A 161 -1.42 -24.84 -0.40
C VAL A 161 -2.50 -25.78 0.12
N ASP A 162 -2.12 -27.04 0.37
CA ASP A 162 -3.02 -28.13 0.78
C ASP A 162 -4.25 -28.29 -0.13
N GLY A 163 -4.06 -28.04 -1.43
CA GLY A 163 -5.10 -28.12 -2.46
C GLY A 163 -5.96 -26.86 -2.63
N ALA A 164 -5.85 -25.87 -1.73
CA ALA A 164 -6.56 -24.60 -1.83
C ALA A 164 -5.73 -23.54 -2.57
N SER A 165 -6.37 -22.74 -3.43
CA SER A 165 -5.71 -21.64 -4.14
C SER A 165 -5.30 -20.54 -3.16
N ALA A 166 -4.00 -20.32 -2.96
CA ALA A 166 -3.47 -19.35 -2.00
C ALA A 166 -3.01 -18.04 -2.64
N TYR A 167 -2.53 -18.06 -3.90
CA TYR A 167 -2.04 -16.86 -4.59
C TYR A 167 -2.04 -17.04 -6.11
N THR A 168 -2.40 -16.00 -6.88
CA THR A 168 -2.37 -16.01 -8.36
C THR A 168 -1.70 -14.75 -8.90
N VAL A 169 -0.93 -14.86 -9.99
CA VAL A 169 -0.37 -13.75 -10.75
C VAL A 169 -0.46 -14.01 -12.26
N ASN A 170 -0.75 -12.99 -13.06
CA ASN A 170 -0.75 -13.07 -14.53
C ASN A 170 0.65 -12.77 -15.09
N ALA A 171 1.64 -13.55 -14.67
CA ALA A 171 3.05 -13.38 -15.06
C ALA A 171 3.76 -14.74 -15.12
N SER A 172 4.91 -14.80 -15.80
CA SER A 172 5.78 -15.98 -15.89
C SER A 172 6.67 -16.19 -14.65
N SER A 173 6.50 -15.40 -13.60
CA SER A 173 7.23 -15.51 -12.34
C SER A 173 6.43 -14.94 -11.17
N LEU A 174 6.72 -15.42 -9.96
CA LEU A 174 6.17 -14.94 -8.70
C LEU A 174 7.25 -14.77 -7.62
N ASN A 175 7.02 -13.82 -6.71
CA ASN A 175 7.78 -13.61 -5.48
C ASN A 175 6.81 -13.06 -4.42
N THR A 176 6.35 -13.90 -3.49
CA THR A 176 5.29 -13.54 -2.54
C THR A 176 5.46 -14.26 -1.20
N ALA A 177 5.09 -13.60 -0.09
CA ALA A 177 5.07 -14.20 1.23
C ALA A 177 3.64 -14.64 1.61
N LEU A 178 3.48 -15.91 2.03
CA LEU A 178 2.19 -16.47 2.47
C LEU A 178 2.28 -16.89 3.94
N ALA A 179 1.34 -16.42 4.76
CA ALA A 179 1.23 -16.87 6.14
C ALA A 179 0.61 -18.27 6.18
N LEU A 180 1.38 -19.27 6.61
CA LEU A 180 0.95 -20.65 6.77
C LEU A 180 0.93 -21.02 8.25
N ALA A 181 0.02 -21.93 8.63
CA ALA A 181 -0.04 -22.47 9.99
C ALA A 181 1.22 -23.29 10.32
N THR A 182 1.48 -23.59 11.59
CA THR A 182 2.57 -24.50 11.95
C THR A 182 2.22 -25.93 11.55
N GLY A 183 3.17 -26.66 10.99
CA GLY A 183 2.99 -28.04 10.54
C GLY A 183 3.43 -28.28 9.09
N GLY A 184 3.25 -29.52 8.63
CA GLY A 184 3.57 -29.91 7.26
C GLY A 184 2.52 -29.41 6.26
N HIS A 185 2.96 -28.84 5.14
CA HIS A 185 2.10 -28.37 4.06
C HIS A 185 2.53 -28.97 2.72
N ASN A 186 1.54 -29.28 1.87
CA ASN A 186 1.74 -29.64 0.47
C ASN A 186 1.49 -28.42 -0.42
N VAL A 187 2.49 -27.98 -1.17
CA VAL A 187 2.40 -26.83 -2.06
C VAL A 187 2.47 -27.26 -3.51
N ASN A 188 1.54 -26.80 -4.33
CA ASN A 188 1.57 -26.98 -5.78
C ASN A 188 1.66 -25.62 -6.47
N VAL A 189 2.76 -25.37 -7.17
CA VAL A 189 2.91 -24.21 -8.05
C VAL A 189 2.49 -24.63 -9.46
N GLN A 190 1.47 -23.97 -9.98
CA GLN A 190 0.89 -24.26 -11.30
C GLN A 190 1.08 -23.04 -12.22
N ALA A 191 1.32 -23.29 -13.50
CA ALA A 191 1.35 -22.25 -14.53
C ALA A 191 0.50 -22.66 -15.73
N TRP A 192 -0.02 -21.67 -16.46
CA TRP A 192 -0.74 -21.86 -17.72
C TRP A 192 -0.01 -21.11 -18.82
N ASP A 193 0.03 -21.65 -20.03
CA ASP A 193 0.43 -20.87 -21.21
C ASP A 193 -0.77 -20.35 -22.01
N ASN A 194 -0.47 -19.58 -23.05
CA ASN A 194 -1.43 -19.00 -23.99
C ASN A 194 -2.15 -20.04 -24.87
N THR A 195 -1.73 -21.31 -24.85
CA THR A 195 -2.42 -22.44 -25.53
C THR A 195 -3.35 -23.20 -24.58
N GLY A 196 -3.33 -22.85 -23.29
CA GLY A 196 -4.09 -23.54 -22.24
C GLY A 196 -3.35 -24.74 -21.63
N ALA A 197 -2.09 -24.99 -22.00
CA ALA A 197 -1.32 -26.06 -21.40
C ALA A 197 -0.98 -25.74 -19.93
N VAL A 198 -0.97 -26.77 -19.10
CA VAL A 198 -0.79 -26.64 -17.64
C VAL A 198 0.52 -27.28 -17.21
N TYR A 199 1.29 -26.51 -16.47
CA TYR A 199 2.59 -26.86 -15.90
C TYR A 199 2.46 -26.93 -14.38
N LYS A 200 3.08 -27.91 -13.71
CA LYS A 200 2.97 -28.09 -12.26
C LYS A 200 4.30 -28.46 -11.60
N ASN A 201 4.60 -27.87 -10.46
CA ASN A 201 5.70 -28.24 -9.58
C ASN A 201 5.19 -28.34 -8.14
N THR A 202 5.30 -29.54 -7.55
CA THR A 202 4.83 -29.81 -6.19
C THR A 202 6.02 -29.91 -5.24
N LEU A 203 5.92 -29.25 -4.09
CA LEU A 203 6.89 -29.34 -3.00
C LEU A 203 6.17 -29.52 -1.67
N THR A 204 6.84 -30.13 -0.71
CA THR A 204 6.41 -30.17 0.69
C THR A 204 7.25 -29.20 1.50
N ILE A 205 6.68 -28.61 2.55
CA ILE A 205 7.41 -27.79 3.52
C ILE A 205 6.89 -28.08 4.93
N ASN A 206 7.70 -27.80 5.94
CA ASN A 206 7.31 -27.87 7.34
C ASN A 206 7.44 -26.48 7.98
N VAL A 207 6.37 -25.96 8.56
CA VAL A 207 6.39 -24.64 9.21
C VAL A 207 6.63 -24.86 10.70
N GLY A 208 7.80 -24.44 11.19
CA GLY A 208 8.22 -24.68 12.57
C GLY A 208 7.47 -23.84 13.60
N SER A 209 7.27 -24.37 14.81
CA SER A 209 6.76 -23.63 15.96
C SER A 209 7.85 -22.70 16.51
N SER A 210 7.65 -21.39 16.49
CA SER A 210 8.57 -20.49 17.20
C SER A 210 8.35 -20.60 18.71
N THR A 211 9.26 -21.26 19.43
CA THR A 211 9.46 -21.01 20.86
C THR A 211 10.49 -19.89 20.99
N THR A 212 10.03 -18.67 21.24
CA THR A 212 10.86 -17.55 21.67
C THR A 212 10.14 -16.90 22.85
N PRO A 213 10.86 -16.55 23.93
CA PRO A 213 10.29 -16.01 25.17
C PRO A 213 9.41 -14.80 24.90
N THR A 214 8.39 -14.63 25.75
CA THR A 214 7.36 -13.58 25.70
C THR A 214 7.86 -12.31 24.99
N PRO A 215 7.37 -12.03 23.77
CA PRO A 215 7.88 -10.91 23.00
C PRO A 215 7.39 -9.60 23.59
N THR A 216 8.32 -8.69 23.84
CA THR A 216 8.06 -7.24 23.80
C THR A 216 7.34 -6.91 22.49
N PRO A 217 6.32 -6.01 22.46
CA PRO A 217 5.39 -5.89 21.35
C PRO A 217 6.11 -5.70 20.01
N THR A 218 5.95 -6.66 19.11
CA THR A 218 6.44 -6.61 17.74
C THR A 218 5.51 -5.73 16.91
N THR A 219 6.04 -5.00 15.93
CA THR A 219 5.31 -4.02 15.10
C THR A 219 4.05 -4.56 14.39
N SER A 220 3.89 -5.88 14.21
CA SER A 220 2.63 -6.49 13.73
C SER A 220 1.48 -6.41 14.74
N SER A 221 1.78 -6.37 16.06
CA SER A 221 0.77 -6.10 17.09
C SER A 221 0.33 -4.64 17.08
N ARG A 222 1.24 -3.70 16.78
CA ARG A 222 0.96 -2.25 16.74
C ARG A 222 -0.12 -1.91 15.71
N TYR A 223 0.13 -2.21 14.43
CA TYR A 223 -0.81 -1.86 13.36
C TYR A 223 -2.16 -2.60 13.50
N THR A 224 -2.13 -3.82 14.05
CA THR A 224 -3.34 -4.60 14.35
C THR A 224 -4.14 -3.99 15.51
N ASN A 225 -3.46 -3.43 16.52
CA ASN A 225 -4.10 -2.71 17.62
C ASN A 225 -4.77 -1.44 17.11
N ASP A 226 -4.10 -0.67 16.26
CA ASP A 226 -4.67 0.53 15.62
C ASP A 226 -5.92 0.19 14.81
N LEU A 227 -5.84 -0.83 13.96
CA LEU A 227 -7.00 -1.34 13.21
C LEU A 227 -8.19 -1.70 14.12
N THR A 228 -7.91 -2.35 15.24
CA THR A 228 -8.95 -2.79 16.18
C THR A 228 -9.53 -1.61 16.96
N ALA A 229 -8.69 -0.69 17.42
CA ALA A 229 -9.09 0.50 18.15
C ALA A 229 -9.94 1.43 17.27
N THR A 230 -9.51 1.69 16.03
CA THR A 230 -10.25 2.53 15.08
C THR A 230 -11.57 1.89 14.66
N ALA A 231 -11.61 0.58 14.39
CA ALA A 231 -12.87 -0.11 14.09
C ALA A 231 -13.87 -0.01 15.25
N LYS A 232 -13.40 -0.19 16.49
CA LYS A 232 -14.24 -0.05 17.69
C LYS A 232 -14.78 1.36 17.86
N TRP A 233 -13.96 2.38 17.61
CA TRP A 233 -14.39 3.78 17.66
C TRP A 233 -15.38 4.11 16.54
N MET A 234 -15.11 3.69 15.30
CA MET A 234 -16.02 3.86 14.15
C MET A 234 -17.40 3.26 14.42
N ALA A 235 -17.51 2.17 15.18
CA ALA A 235 -18.79 1.60 15.57
C ALA A 235 -19.67 2.56 16.40
N THR A 236 -19.07 3.59 17.02
CA THR A 236 -19.80 4.65 17.75
C THR A 236 -20.26 5.79 16.85
N THR A 237 -19.84 5.82 15.59
CA THR A 237 -20.19 6.85 14.60
C THR A 237 -21.18 6.34 13.56
N VAL A 238 -21.88 5.23 13.84
CA VAL A 238 -22.88 4.63 12.95
C VAL A 238 -24.28 4.94 13.47
N ALA A 239 -25.13 5.50 12.62
CA ALA A 239 -26.55 5.70 12.92
C ALA A 239 -27.33 4.37 12.87
N PRO A 240 -28.52 4.28 13.51
CA PRO A 240 -29.29 3.03 13.57
C PRO A 240 -29.67 2.42 12.22
N ASP A 241 -29.78 3.23 11.17
CA ASP A 241 -30.12 2.81 9.80
C ASP A 241 -28.88 2.47 8.94
N GLY A 242 -27.69 2.56 9.51
CA GLY A 242 -26.43 2.23 8.85
C GLY A 242 -25.64 3.44 8.34
N ALA A 243 -26.15 4.67 8.47
CA ALA A 243 -25.39 5.85 8.06
C ALA A 243 -24.06 5.95 8.82
N LEU A 244 -22.95 6.20 8.12
CA LEU A 244 -21.68 6.55 8.74
C LEU A 244 -21.61 8.06 8.87
N LEU A 245 -21.49 8.56 10.09
CA LEU A 245 -21.55 9.99 10.39
C LEU A 245 -20.19 10.67 10.25
N TYR A 246 -20.19 11.86 9.66
CA TYR A 246 -19.13 12.84 9.78
C TYR A 246 -19.32 13.62 11.09
N GLY A 247 -18.48 13.30 12.09
CA GLY A 247 -18.72 13.75 13.46
C GLY A 247 -19.97 13.08 14.03
N THR A 248 -20.90 13.87 14.56
CA THR A 248 -22.15 13.37 15.16
C THR A 248 -23.42 13.95 14.53
N GLN A 249 -23.28 14.89 13.58
CA GLN A 249 -24.38 15.75 13.12
C GLN A 249 -24.52 15.85 11.61
N ALA A 250 -23.69 15.13 10.84
CA ALA A 250 -23.71 15.22 9.39
C ALA A 250 -23.38 13.87 8.75
N ILE A 251 -23.85 13.68 7.53
CA ILE A 251 -23.49 12.57 6.65
C ILE A 251 -22.96 13.20 5.37
N ASN A 252 -21.67 12.97 5.11
CA ASN A 252 -21.04 13.29 3.85
C ASN A 252 -20.67 11.96 3.16
N PRO A 253 -21.39 11.57 2.09
CA PRO A 253 -21.19 10.27 1.46
C PRO A 253 -19.77 10.02 0.95
N TYR A 254 -19.03 11.05 0.52
CA TYR A 254 -17.63 10.88 0.14
C TYR A 254 -16.74 10.45 1.33
N TYR A 255 -16.84 11.15 2.47
CA TYR A 255 -16.11 10.79 3.69
C TYR A 255 -16.49 9.40 4.19
N SER A 256 -17.78 9.09 4.14
CA SER A 256 -18.33 7.82 4.61
C SER A 256 -17.97 6.63 3.72
N ASN A 257 -17.87 6.83 2.40
CA ASN A 257 -17.33 5.83 1.48
C ASN A 257 -15.88 5.47 1.81
N LEU A 258 -15.03 6.48 1.98
CA LEU A 258 -13.63 6.30 2.34
C LEU A 258 -13.45 5.66 3.73
N ALA A 259 -14.32 6.02 4.67
CA ALA A 259 -14.41 5.37 5.98
C ALA A 259 -14.73 3.88 5.86
N ALA A 260 -15.77 3.53 5.08
CA ALA A 260 -16.19 2.16 4.85
C ALA A 260 -15.13 1.32 4.12
N ILE A 261 -14.33 1.90 3.21
CA ILE A 261 -13.19 1.20 2.58
C ILE A 261 -12.19 0.77 3.66
N GLY A 262 -11.90 1.63 4.64
CA GLY A 262 -11.05 1.25 5.78
C GLY A 262 -11.63 0.15 6.65
N LEU A 263 -12.95 0.19 6.90
CA LEU A 263 -13.65 -0.85 7.65
C LEU A 263 -13.54 -2.24 6.97
N THR A 264 -13.39 -2.33 5.65
CA THR A 264 -13.13 -3.62 4.96
C THR A 264 -11.83 -4.30 5.39
N LYS A 265 -10.90 -3.59 6.05
CA LYS A 265 -9.64 -4.15 6.54
C LYS A 265 -9.78 -4.90 7.87
N ASN A 266 -10.97 -4.87 8.48
CA ASN A 266 -11.30 -5.59 9.70
C ASN A 266 -12.61 -6.39 9.54
N ALA A 267 -12.53 -7.72 9.61
CA ALA A 267 -13.68 -8.60 9.41
C ALA A 267 -14.84 -8.36 10.39
N SER A 268 -14.57 -7.91 11.61
CA SER A 268 -15.63 -7.57 12.58
C SER A 268 -16.49 -6.39 12.15
N SER A 269 -16.02 -5.61 11.15
CA SER A 269 -16.67 -4.40 10.66
C SER A 269 -17.51 -4.61 9.41
N TYR A 270 -17.57 -5.83 8.86
CA TYR A 270 -18.29 -6.10 7.61
C TYR A 270 -19.79 -5.80 7.69
N GLY A 271 -20.42 -5.98 8.86
CA GLY A 271 -21.80 -5.56 9.08
C GLY A 271 -21.99 -4.05 8.96
N MET A 272 -21.04 -3.25 9.46
CA MET A 272 -21.07 -1.78 9.33
C MET A 272 -20.89 -1.35 7.87
N VAL A 273 -19.99 -2.00 7.13
CA VAL A 273 -19.79 -1.75 5.69
C VAL A 273 -21.07 -2.00 4.92
N GLN A 274 -21.73 -3.14 5.15
CA GLN A 274 -22.98 -3.46 4.48
C GLN A 274 -24.09 -2.45 4.84
N GLY A 275 -24.20 -2.08 6.12
CA GLY A 275 -25.17 -1.08 6.58
C GLY A 275 -24.98 0.27 5.87
N TRP A 276 -23.75 0.75 5.77
CA TRP A 276 -23.44 1.96 5.01
C TRP A 276 -23.81 1.84 3.53
N MET A 277 -23.44 0.73 2.89
CA MET A 277 -23.79 0.53 1.49
C MET A 277 -25.30 0.47 1.28
N GLN A 278 -26.06 -0.13 2.19
CA GLN A 278 -27.52 -0.14 2.13
C GLN A 278 -28.09 1.27 2.27
N TRP A 279 -27.57 2.04 3.24
CA TRP A 279 -27.93 3.44 3.40
C TRP A 279 -27.69 4.22 2.10
N TYR A 280 -26.49 4.13 1.51
CA TYR A 280 -26.15 4.86 0.28
C TYR A 280 -27.08 4.50 -0.89
N ILE A 281 -27.36 3.20 -1.07
CA ILE A 281 -28.26 2.72 -2.14
C ILE A 281 -29.69 3.23 -1.95
N ASN A 282 -30.17 3.32 -0.70
CA ASN A 282 -31.50 3.85 -0.40
C ASN A 282 -31.58 5.39 -0.56
N HIS A 283 -30.43 6.08 -0.63
CA HIS A 283 -30.30 7.52 -0.80
C HIS A 283 -29.83 7.93 -2.19
N LEU A 284 -29.96 7.05 -3.19
CA LEU A 284 -29.69 7.40 -4.58
C LEU A 284 -30.77 8.36 -5.11
N ASN A 285 -30.32 9.47 -5.69
CA ASN A 285 -31.17 10.43 -6.37
C ASN A 285 -31.65 9.90 -7.73
N TRP A 286 -32.92 10.15 -8.05
CA TRP A 286 -33.56 9.59 -9.25
C TRP A 286 -34.64 10.49 -9.90
N PRO A 287 -34.28 11.50 -10.72
CA PRO A 287 -32.94 12.07 -10.87
C PRO A 287 -32.59 13.04 -9.72
N ASP A 288 -31.35 13.52 -9.69
CA ASP A 288 -30.95 14.65 -8.87
C ASP A 288 -31.34 16.01 -9.50
N LYS A 289 -30.98 17.11 -8.82
CA LYS A 289 -31.29 18.47 -9.26
C LYS A 289 -30.57 18.87 -10.55
N TRP A 290 -29.53 18.13 -10.93
CA TRP A 290 -28.77 18.33 -12.16
C TRP A 290 -29.22 17.40 -13.29
N GLY A 291 -30.22 16.54 -13.04
CA GLY A 291 -30.74 15.59 -14.02
C GLY A 291 -29.94 14.28 -14.13
N LEU A 292 -28.98 14.03 -13.23
CA LEU A 292 -28.24 12.77 -13.18
C LEU A 292 -29.00 11.73 -12.36
N TYR A 293 -28.77 10.46 -12.68
CA TYR A 293 -29.31 9.32 -11.95
C TYR A 293 -28.19 8.59 -11.22
N GLY A 294 -28.43 8.19 -9.97
CA GLY A 294 -27.44 7.43 -9.18
C GLY A 294 -26.41 8.30 -8.44
N THR A 295 -26.68 9.59 -8.24
CA THR A 295 -25.91 10.44 -7.31
C THR A 295 -26.50 10.35 -5.90
N THR A 296 -25.87 11.01 -4.93
CA THR A 296 -26.39 11.19 -3.57
C THR A 296 -26.00 12.59 -3.08
N TYR A 297 -26.64 13.07 -2.01
CA TYR A 297 -26.41 14.41 -1.44
C TYR A 297 -25.71 14.36 -0.08
N ASP A 298 -25.32 15.52 0.42
CA ASP A 298 -24.96 15.70 1.82
C ASP A 298 -26.23 15.85 2.68
N TYR A 299 -26.14 15.44 3.95
CA TYR A 299 -27.27 15.47 4.89
C TYR A 299 -26.83 16.01 6.25
N ASP A 300 -27.69 16.82 6.88
CA ASP A 300 -27.66 17.03 8.32
C ASP A 300 -28.28 15.81 9.02
N TYR A 301 -27.74 15.44 10.17
CA TYR A 301 -28.23 14.35 10.99
C TYR A 301 -28.53 14.83 12.41
N ASN A 302 -29.76 14.60 12.88
CA ASN A 302 -30.22 14.98 14.20
C ASN A 302 -30.97 13.81 14.85
N ASN A 303 -30.26 12.97 15.62
CA ASN A 303 -30.83 11.88 16.41
C ASN A 303 -31.81 10.97 15.63
N GLY A 304 -31.41 10.55 14.43
CA GLY A 304 -32.20 9.66 13.57
C GLY A 304 -33.06 10.39 12.53
N ALA A 305 -33.10 11.72 12.54
CA ALA A 305 -33.68 12.51 11.47
C ALA A 305 -32.58 13.01 10.52
N GLU A 306 -32.75 12.74 9.23
CA GLU A 306 -31.84 13.18 8.17
C GLU A 306 -32.50 14.28 7.33
N VAL A 307 -31.75 15.36 7.06
CA VAL A 307 -32.21 16.46 6.21
C VAL A 307 -31.22 16.64 5.08
N SER A 308 -31.65 16.29 3.86
CA SER A 308 -30.83 16.48 2.68
C SER A 308 -30.58 17.95 2.40
N HIS A 309 -29.35 18.30 2.06
CA HIS A 309 -28.99 19.63 1.57
C HIS A 309 -29.45 19.86 0.12
N ILE A 310 -29.91 18.80 -0.56
CA ILE A 310 -30.19 18.83 -2.01
C ILE A 310 -28.97 19.39 -2.76
N ASP A 311 -27.78 19.03 -2.30
CA ASP A 311 -26.50 19.42 -2.86
C ASP A 311 -25.43 18.40 -2.46
N ALA A 312 -24.33 18.44 -3.19
CA ALA A 312 -23.12 17.68 -2.91
C ALA A 312 -21.91 18.53 -3.31
N ASP A 313 -20.77 18.31 -2.68
CA ASP A 313 -19.52 18.97 -3.08
C ASP A 313 -19.09 18.56 -4.50
N SER A 314 -19.22 17.27 -4.82
CA SER A 314 -19.02 16.70 -6.15
C SER A 314 -19.97 15.53 -6.41
N THR A 315 -20.26 15.25 -7.68
CA THR A 315 -20.99 14.05 -8.10
C THR A 315 -20.05 12.95 -8.55
N ASP A 316 -18.86 13.30 -9.06
CA ASP A 316 -17.90 12.31 -9.55
C ASP A 316 -17.17 11.59 -8.40
N SER A 317 -16.52 12.28 -7.47
CA SER A 317 -15.78 11.61 -6.37
C SER A 317 -16.70 10.79 -5.44
N TYR A 318 -17.94 11.24 -5.23
CA TYR A 318 -18.94 10.53 -4.44
C TYR A 318 -19.28 9.18 -5.09
N ALA A 319 -19.52 9.18 -6.41
CA ALA A 319 -19.74 7.96 -7.17
C ALA A 319 -18.48 7.09 -7.17
N ALA A 320 -17.33 7.66 -7.50
CA ALA A 320 -16.06 6.96 -7.64
C ALA A 320 -15.63 6.20 -6.38
N THR A 321 -15.76 6.83 -5.22
CA THR A 321 -15.41 6.23 -3.93
C THR A 321 -16.39 5.12 -3.54
N PHE A 322 -17.67 5.20 -3.90
CA PHE A 322 -18.64 4.12 -3.68
C PHE A 322 -18.36 2.89 -4.56
N LEU A 323 -17.94 3.12 -5.81
CA LEU A 323 -17.53 2.05 -6.72
C LEU A 323 -16.27 1.34 -6.20
N SER A 324 -15.30 2.11 -5.69
CA SER A 324 -14.08 1.60 -5.05
C SER A 324 -14.42 0.81 -3.77
N LEU A 325 -15.36 1.30 -2.96
CA LEU A 325 -15.90 0.58 -1.80
C LEU A 325 -16.52 -0.76 -2.19
N SER A 326 -17.32 -0.78 -3.26
CA SER A 326 -17.99 -1.99 -3.73
C SER A 326 -16.99 -3.08 -4.13
N TRP A 327 -15.91 -2.70 -4.82
CA TRP A 327 -14.80 -3.62 -5.09
C TRP A 327 -14.06 -4.03 -3.81
N ALA A 328 -13.72 -3.09 -2.94
CA ALA A 328 -13.02 -3.37 -1.69
C ALA A 328 -13.79 -4.38 -0.82
N TYR A 329 -15.11 -4.23 -0.73
CA TYR A 329 -15.98 -5.11 0.05
C TYR A 329 -16.10 -6.49 -0.60
N PHE A 330 -16.32 -6.57 -1.91
CA PHE A 330 -16.35 -7.84 -2.65
C PHE A 330 -15.01 -8.60 -2.55
N ASN A 331 -13.89 -7.87 -2.65
CA ASN A 331 -12.53 -8.41 -2.65
C ASN A 331 -12.05 -8.85 -1.26
N THR A 332 -12.84 -8.63 -0.19
CA THR A 332 -12.58 -9.27 1.11
C THR A 332 -12.62 -10.80 1.02
N GLY A 333 -13.37 -11.34 0.04
CA GLY A 333 -13.60 -12.78 -0.09
C GLY A 333 -14.67 -13.32 0.87
N ASP A 334 -15.26 -12.48 1.72
CA ASP A 334 -16.33 -12.88 2.63
C ASP A 334 -17.61 -13.23 1.86
N ALA A 335 -18.25 -14.33 2.23
CA ALA A 335 -19.40 -14.85 1.51
C ALA A 335 -20.62 -13.91 1.55
N ASN A 336 -20.86 -13.24 2.69
CA ASN A 336 -21.96 -12.29 2.82
C ASN A 336 -21.67 -11.02 2.02
N ALA A 337 -20.43 -10.52 2.11
CA ALA A 337 -20.01 -9.37 1.33
C ALA A 337 -20.17 -9.60 -0.18
N GLN A 338 -19.67 -10.75 -0.68
CA GLN A 338 -19.81 -11.11 -2.08
C GLN A 338 -21.27 -11.31 -2.48
N SER A 339 -22.09 -11.97 -1.64
CA SER A 339 -23.51 -12.15 -1.91
C SER A 339 -24.24 -10.82 -2.00
N TYR A 340 -23.96 -9.88 -1.10
CA TYR A 340 -24.58 -8.57 -1.09
C TYR A 340 -24.24 -7.76 -2.34
N VAL A 341 -22.95 -7.63 -2.68
CA VAL A 341 -22.51 -6.90 -3.89
C VAL A 341 -23.12 -7.49 -5.16
N ARG A 342 -23.30 -8.82 -5.23
CA ARG A 342 -23.96 -9.49 -6.36
C ARG A 342 -25.42 -9.06 -6.59
N THR A 343 -26.08 -8.44 -5.60
CA THR A 343 -27.44 -7.91 -5.75
C THR A 343 -27.50 -6.50 -6.35
N LEU A 344 -26.36 -5.79 -6.45
CA LEU A 344 -26.31 -4.36 -6.74
C LEU A 344 -25.98 -4.02 -8.21
N SER A 345 -26.06 -4.97 -9.14
CA SER A 345 -25.59 -4.77 -10.52
C SER A 345 -26.19 -3.54 -11.20
N TYR A 346 -27.50 -3.34 -11.06
CA TYR A 346 -28.21 -2.20 -11.63
C TYR A 346 -27.77 -0.87 -10.99
N GLN A 347 -27.68 -0.84 -9.66
CA GLN A 347 -27.33 0.37 -8.93
C GLN A 347 -25.88 0.78 -9.18
N LEU A 348 -24.95 -0.17 -9.19
CA LEU A 348 -23.54 0.10 -9.49
C LEU A 348 -23.33 0.57 -10.93
N ASP A 349 -24.14 0.07 -11.87
CA ASP A 349 -24.17 0.61 -13.24
C ASP A 349 -24.62 2.07 -13.27
N ALA A 350 -25.73 2.38 -12.59
CA ALA A 350 -26.26 3.75 -12.53
C ALA A 350 -25.24 4.72 -11.91
N ILE A 351 -24.59 4.33 -10.81
CA ILE A 351 -23.53 5.12 -10.17
C ILE A 351 -22.32 5.27 -11.13
N GLY A 352 -21.91 4.21 -11.82
CA GLY A 352 -20.88 4.29 -12.86
C GLY A 352 -21.24 5.25 -14.01
N GLN A 353 -22.51 5.34 -14.36
CA GLN A 353 -23.01 6.24 -15.39
C GLN A 353 -22.98 7.71 -14.97
N VAL A 354 -22.89 8.04 -13.67
CA VAL A 354 -22.61 9.41 -13.21
C VAL A 354 -21.27 9.87 -13.78
N LEU A 355 -20.21 9.05 -13.62
CA LEU A 355 -18.87 9.34 -14.15
C LEU A 355 -18.85 9.43 -15.68
N VAL A 356 -19.60 8.56 -16.35
CA VAL A 356 -19.68 8.57 -17.82
C VAL A 356 -20.36 9.84 -18.34
N GLN A 357 -21.39 10.33 -17.65
CA GLN A 357 -22.15 11.52 -18.05
C GLN A 357 -21.42 12.82 -17.70
N THR A 358 -20.60 12.85 -16.64
CA THR A 358 -19.76 14.01 -16.32
C THR A 358 -18.42 14.01 -17.07
N GLN A 359 -18.01 12.89 -17.67
CA GLN A 359 -16.79 12.79 -18.47
C GLN A 359 -16.87 13.61 -19.76
N GLN A 360 -15.82 14.40 -20.01
CA GLN A 360 -15.71 15.32 -21.13
C GLN A 360 -14.83 14.74 -22.25
N PRO A 361 -14.79 15.37 -23.46
CA PRO A 361 -14.00 14.87 -24.59
C PRO A 361 -12.49 14.76 -24.35
N ASP A 362 -11.94 15.49 -23.37
CA ASP A 362 -10.53 15.36 -22.94
C ASP A 362 -10.31 14.25 -21.90
N GLY A 363 -11.33 13.43 -21.63
CA GLY A 363 -11.28 12.26 -20.75
C GLY A 363 -11.57 12.56 -19.28
N LEU A 364 -11.49 13.82 -18.86
CA LEU A 364 -11.68 14.22 -17.46
C LEU A 364 -13.16 14.50 -17.14
N THR A 365 -13.58 14.32 -15.89
CA THR A 365 -14.92 14.66 -15.38
C THR A 365 -14.99 16.08 -14.82
N TRP A 366 -16.14 16.73 -15.00
CA TRP A 366 -16.52 17.86 -14.13
C TRP A 366 -16.84 17.34 -12.73
N ALA A 367 -16.39 18.07 -11.70
CA ALA A 367 -16.70 17.79 -10.30
C ALA A 367 -18.22 17.63 -10.09
N LYS A 368 -19.01 18.57 -10.63
CA LYS A 368 -20.47 18.44 -10.77
C LYS A 368 -21.02 19.31 -11.92
N PRO A 369 -22.23 19.06 -12.42
CA PRO A 369 -22.72 19.70 -13.66
C PRO A 369 -22.75 21.23 -13.66
N ASP A 370 -23.03 21.86 -12.52
CA ASP A 370 -23.05 23.32 -12.34
C ASP A 370 -21.74 23.92 -11.80
N TYR A 371 -20.74 23.08 -11.55
CA TYR A 371 -19.40 23.49 -11.12
C TYR A 371 -18.33 22.81 -11.99
N GLN A 372 -18.06 23.42 -13.14
CA GLN A 372 -17.27 22.84 -14.23
C GLN A 372 -15.77 23.01 -14.03
N ILE A 373 -15.27 22.45 -12.93
CA ILE A 373 -13.85 22.31 -12.62
C ILE A 373 -13.46 20.83 -12.70
N LYS A 374 -12.36 20.52 -13.38
CA LYS A 374 -11.74 19.18 -13.41
C LYS A 374 -10.64 19.14 -12.37
N TYR A 375 -10.97 18.78 -11.13
CA TYR A 375 -9.94 18.61 -10.09
C TYR A 375 -9.08 17.39 -10.36
N LEU A 376 -7.78 17.51 -10.08
CA LEU A 376 -6.85 16.38 -10.18
C LEU A 376 -7.25 15.25 -9.24
N MET A 377 -7.63 15.60 -8.01
CA MET A 377 -8.02 14.65 -6.96
C MET A 377 -9.22 13.81 -7.42
N ASP A 378 -10.31 14.49 -7.80
CA ASP A 378 -11.55 13.86 -8.26
C ASP A 378 -11.31 12.95 -9.46
N ASN A 379 -10.55 13.41 -10.44
CA ASN A 379 -10.28 12.61 -11.63
C ASN A 379 -9.40 11.38 -11.33
N CYS A 380 -8.45 11.48 -10.41
CA CYS A 380 -7.68 10.31 -9.94
C CYS A 380 -8.59 9.28 -9.26
N GLU A 381 -9.56 9.74 -8.47
CA GLU A 381 -10.55 8.89 -7.81
C GLU A 381 -11.53 8.27 -8.80
N ALA A 382 -12.08 9.06 -9.71
CA ALA A 382 -12.96 8.60 -10.78
C ALA A 382 -12.27 7.55 -11.67
N TYR A 383 -10.97 7.71 -11.95
CA TYR A 383 -10.17 6.70 -12.65
C TYR A 383 -10.16 5.39 -11.86
N ARG A 384 -9.83 5.44 -10.55
CA ARG A 384 -9.80 4.27 -9.67
C ARG A 384 -11.17 3.61 -9.56
N GLY A 385 -12.22 4.40 -9.35
CA GLY A 385 -13.61 3.95 -9.26
C GLY A 385 -14.08 3.24 -10.52
N LEU A 386 -13.77 3.75 -11.72
CA LEU A 386 -14.11 3.08 -12.98
C LEU A 386 -13.34 1.76 -13.15
N ARG A 387 -12.07 1.71 -12.77
CA ARG A 387 -11.27 0.47 -12.79
C ARG A 387 -11.81 -0.56 -11.79
N ASP A 388 -12.21 -0.13 -10.61
CA ASP A 388 -12.83 -0.99 -9.58
C ASP A 388 -14.19 -1.49 -10.01
N LEU A 389 -15.03 -0.64 -10.61
CA LEU A 389 -16.31 -1.05 -11.16
C LEU A 389 -16.14 -2.09 -12.27
N ALA A 390 -15.15 -1.92 -13.14
CA ALA A 390 -14.83 -2.93 -14.15
C ALA A 390 -14.45 -4.28 -13.53
N LEU A 391 -13.69 -4.29 -12.42
CA LEU A 391 -13.39 -5.51 -11.66
C LEU A 391 -14.64 -6.11 -11.03
N VAL A 392 -15.56 -5.30 -10.52
CA VAL A 392 -16.85 -5.79 -10.00
C VAL A 392 -17.67 -6.44 -11.13
N PHE A 393 -17.84 -5.79 -12.29
CA PHE A 393 -18.57 -6.40 -13.41
C PHE A 393 -17.93 -7.70 -13.88
N GLN A 394 -16.60 -7.76 -13.95
CA GLN A 394 -15.91 -8.97 -14.34
C GLN A 394 -16.06 -10.11 -13.32
N ASN A 395 -15.90 -9.84 -12.02
CA ASN A 395 -15.75 -10.89 -11.00
C ASN A 395 -17.04 -11.16 -10.19
N ALA A 396 -17.87 -10.14 -9.99
CA ALA A 396 -19.14 -10.26 -9.27
C ALA A 396 -20.31 -10.57 -10.21
N PHE A 397 -20.31 -10.01 -11.43
CA PHE A 397 -21.46 -10.15 -12.33
C PHE A 397 -21.19 -11.03 -13.56
N ASN A 398 -19.93 -11.43 -13.78
CA ASN A 398 -19.50 -12.17 -14.98
C ASN A 398 -19.88 -11.44 -16.30
N ASP A 399 -19.85 -10.11 -16.27
CA ASP A 399 -20.18 -9.24 -17.40
C ASP A 399 -18.90 -8.61 -17.97
N SER A 400 -18.26 -9.35 -18.87
CA SER A 400 -17.03 -8.91 -19.53
C SER A 400 -17.24 -7.70 -20.44
N ALA A 401 -18.44 -7.52 -21.01
CA ALA A 401 -18.75 -6.40 -21.90
C ALA A 401 -18.81 -5.09 -21.12
N LYS A 402 -19.50 -5.06 -19.98
CA LYS A 402 -19.49 -3.89 -19.09
C LYS A 402 -18.13 -3.64 -18.47
N ALA A 403 -17.40 -4.69 -18.10
CA ALA A 403 -16.03 -4.54 -17.62
C ALA A 403 -15.11 -3.86 -18.65
N GLN A 404 -15.21 -4.24 -19.93
CA GLN A 404 -14.49 -3.58 -21.02
C GLN A 404 -14.94 -2.14 -21.23
N PHE A 405 -16.24 -1.87 -21.19
CA PHE A 405 -16.80 -0.52 -21.32
C PHE A 405 -16.23 0.44 -20.26
N TYR A 406 -16.29 0.07 -18.97
CA TYR A 406 -15.79 0.92 -17.90
C TYR A 406 -14.26 1.03 -17.90
N ASN A 407 -13.54 -0.02 -18.31
CA ASN A 407 -12.10 0.10 -18.54
C ASN A 407 -11.76 1.11 -19.64
N ALA A 408 -12.48 1.12 -20.74
CA ALA A 408 -12.27 2.10 -21.81
C ALA A 408 -12.54 3.55 -21.33
N LYS A 409 -13.56 3.74 -20.47
CA LYS A 409 -13.84 5.03 -19.83
C LYS A 409 -12.72 5.46 -18.88
N ALA A 410 -12.16 4.52 -18.12
CA ALA A 410 -10.99 4.77 -17.28
C ALA A 410 -9.73 5.07 -18.11
N ASP A 411 -9.55 4.43 -19.28
CA ASP A 411 -8.42 4.69 -20.18
C ASP A 411 -8.44 6.12 -20.74
N LEU A 412 -9.63 6.62 -21.12
CA LEU A 412 -9.80 8.02 -21.52
C LEU A 412 -9.44 8.98 -20.38
N MET A 413 -9.89 8.67 -19.16
CA MET A 413 -9.58 9.48 -17.99
C MET A 413 -8.10 9.47 -17.64
N LEU A 414 -7.44 8.32 -17.76
CA LEU A 414 -5.99 8.20 -17.60
C LEU A 414 -5.24 9.11 -18.58
N GLN A 415 -5.67 9.17 -19.84
CA GLN A 415 -5.09 10.10 -20.83
C GLN A 415 -5.28 11.57 -20.41
N GLY A 416 -6.49 11.92 -19.96
CA GLY A 416 -6.79 13.25 -19.44
C GLY A 416 -5.91 13.65 -18.26
N ILE A 417 -5.77 12.77 -17.26
CA ILE A 417 -4.94 13.01 -16.07
C ILE A 417 -3.47 13.13 -16.45
N ASN A 418 -2.97 12.28 -17.36
CA ASN A 418 -1.60 12.39 -17.86
C ASN A 418 -1.33 13.76 -18.52
N GLY A 419 -2.34 14.33 -19.18
CA GLY A 419 -2.29 15.69 -19.74
C GLY A 419 -2.24 16.80 -18.69
N MET A 420 -2.50 16.52 -17.41
CA MET A 420 -2.37 17.47 -16.30
C MET A 420 -0.96 17.55 -15.73
N TYR A 421 -0.01 16.70 -16.17
CA TYR A 421 1.37 16.77 -15.71
C TYR A 421 2.10 17.98 -16.30
N LEU A 422 2.60 18.87 -15.44
CA LEU A 422 3.26 20.12 -15.82
C LEU A 422 4.78 19.99 -15.95
N GLY A 423 5.34 18.83 -15.64
CA GLY A 423 6.78 18.62 -15.51
C GLY A 423 7.32 19.03 -14.14
N GLY A 424 8.61 18.73 -13.90
CA GLY A 424 9.29 19.10 -12.65
C GLY A 424 8.67 18.52 -11.38
N GLY A 425 7.98 17.38 -11.47
CA GLY A 425 7.28 16.77 -10.34
C GLY A 425 5.93 17.40 -10.00
N LYS A 426 5.37 18.28 -10.84
CA LYS A 426 4.10 18.97 -10.54
C LYS A 426 2.99 18.55 -11.49
N TRP A 427 1.81 18.38 -10.93
CA TRP A 427 0.56 18.18 -11.63
C TRP A 427 -0.30 19.41 -11.43
N ALA A 428 -1.07 19.79 -12.45
CA ALA A 428 -2.07 20.83 -12.30
C ALA A 428 -3.07 20.45 -11.21
N VAL A 429 -3.44 21.38 -10.33
CA VAL A 429 -4.41 21.12 -9.25
C VAL A 429 -5.82 20.94 -9.81
N TYR A 430 -6.12 21.66 -10.89
CA TYR A 430 -7.31 21.49 -11.69
C TYR A 430 -7.14 22.03 -13.11
N LYS A 431 -8.08 21.65 -13.98
CA LYS A 431 -8.31 22.26 -15.29
C LYS A 431 -9.66 22.99 -15.25
N ASP A 432 -9.67 24.28 -15.58
CA ASP A 432 -10.89 25.10 -15.56
C ASP A 432 -11.78 24.86 -16.80
N GLY A 433 -12.99 25.45 -16.80
CA GLY A 433 -14.00 25.25 -17.85
C GLY A 433 -13.59 25.73 -19.24
N ILE A 434 -12.55 26.58 -19.36
CA ILE A 434 -11.97 27.00 -20.65
C ILE A 434 -10.74 26.18 -21.04
N GLY A 435 -10.33 25.23 -20.18
CA GLY A 435 -9.28 24.26 -20.45
C GLY A 435 -7.88 24.66 -19.97
N ARG A 436 -7.73 25.71 -19.16
CA ARG A 436 -6.44 26.12 -18.60
C ARG A 436 -6.05 25.22 -17.43
N LEU A 437 -4.80 24.78 -17.42
CA LEU A 437 -4.20 24.03 -16.31
C LEU A 437 -3.65 24.98 -15.25
N ILE A 438 -4.03 24.76 -13.99
CA ILE A 438 -3.57 25.59 -12.87
C ILE A 438 -2.45 24.89 -12.12
N ALA A 439 -1.28 25.53 -12.06
CA ALA A 439 -0.12 25.00 -11.37
C ALA A 439 -0.28 25.06 -9.83
N PRO A 440 0.28 24.09 -9.09
CA PRO A 440 0.24 24.10 -7.63
C PRO A 440 1.19 25.12 -7.03
N ILE A 441 0.75 25.77 -5.97
CA ILE A 441 1.57 26.53 -5.03
C ILE A 441 2.05 25.56 -3.95
N MET A 442 3.25 25.01 -4.09
CA MET A 442 3.74 23.93 -3.20
C MET A 442 3.84 24.31 -1.71
N THR A 443 3.86 25.60 -1.36
CA THR A 443 3.84 26.09 0.04
C THR A 443 2.44 26.16 0.63
N THR A 444 1.40 25.93 -0.17
CA THR A 444 0.00 25.79 0.25
C THR A 444 -0.30 24.31 0.43
N TRP A 445 -0.81 23.93 1.60
CA TRP A 445 -1.07 22.52 1.92
C TRP A 445 -2.22 21.97 1.08
N TYR A 446 -3.42 22.50 1.30
CA TYR A 446 -4.64 22.13 0.59
C TYR A 446 -5.18 23.33 -0.20
N ALA A 447 -5.56 23.19 -1.47
CA ALA A 447 -5.61 21.94 -2.27
C ALA A 447 -4.31 21.66 -3.06
N ASP A 448 -3.26 22.46 -2.91
CA ASP A 448 -2.12 22.42 -3.82
C ASP A 448 -1.17 21.24 -3.60
N ALA A 449 -0.44 21.23 -2.48
CA ALA A 449 0.58 20.22 -2.22
C ALA A 449 -0.03 18.83 -1.96
N SER A 450 -1.16 18.76 -1.26
CA SER A 450 -1.84 17.51 -0.93
C SER A 450 -2.41 16.81 -2.18
N ALA A 451 -2.99 17.55 -3.13
CA ALA A 451 -3.50 16.99 -4.39
C ALA A 451 -2.43 16.26 -5.20
N GLN A 452 -1.15 16.66 -5.07
CA GLN A 452 -0.05 16.03 -5.79
C GLN A 452 0.16 14.56 -5.44
N MET A 453 -0.36 14.10 -4.30
CA MET A 453 -0.26 12.71 -3.87
C MET A 453 -1.29 11.79 -4.55
N PHE A 454 -2.36 12.33 -5.10
CA PHE A 454 -3.47 11.55 -5.66
C PHE A 454 -3.09 10.66 -6.84
N PRO A 455 -2.25 11.08 -7.81
CA PRO A 455 -1.88 10.22 -8.94
C PRO A 455 -1.27 8.88 -8.52
N VAL A 456 -0.36 8.89 -7.53
CA VAL A 456 0.24 7.63 -7.05
C VAL A 456 -0.68 6.91 -6.06
N MET A 457 -1.39 7.65 -5.21
CA MET A 457 -2.28 7.09 -4.19
C MET A 457 -3.44 6.32 -4.81
N GLN A 458 -3.99 6.80 -5.94
CA GLN A 458 -5.10 6.17 -6.65
C GLN A 458 -4.64 5.21 -7.76
N GLY A 459 -3.32 5.01 -7.92
CA GLY A 459 -2.75 4.10 -8.91
C GLY A 459 -2.93 4.55 -10.37
N VAL A 460 -3.05 5.87 -10.61
CA VAL A 460 -2.97 6.46 -11.96
C VAL A 460 -1.58 6.21 -12.54
N ILE A 461 -0.56 6.34 -11.69
CA ILE A 461 0.82 6.00 -12.01
C ILE A 461 1.39 5.10 -10.91
N PRO A 462 2.24 4.12 -11.25
CA PRO A 462 2.90 3.29 -10.24
C PRO A 462 3.96 4.11 -9.48
N PRO A 463 4.31 3.72 -8.23
CA PRO A 463 5.34 4.42 -7.44
C PRO A 463 6.75 4.36 -8.06
N THR A 464 6.97 3.45 -9.02
CA THR A 464 8.21 3.34 -9.80
C THR A 464 8.27 4.30 -11.00
N ASP A 465 7.17 4.97 -11.34
CA ASP A 465 7.14 5.97 -12.41
C ASP A 465 8.00 7.18 -12.00
N ALA A 466 8.84 7.66 -12.92
CA ALA A 466 9.71 8.81 -12.67
C ALA A 466 8.92 10.06 -12.26
N ARG A 467 7.68 10.21 -12.75
CA ARG A 467 6.78 11.30 -12.36
C ARG A 467 6.34 11.16 -10.91
N ALA A 468 5.99 9.95 -10.47
CA ALA A 468 5.60 9.69 -9.07
C ALA A 468 6.75 10.00 -8.11
N VAL A 469 7.97 9.53 -8.44
CA VAL A 469 9.19 9.82 -7.65
C VAL A 469 9.47 11.33 -7.60
N ALA A 470 9.42 12.01 -8.75
CA ALA A 470 9.65 13.46 -8.82
C ALA A 470 8.60 14.25 -8.03
N THR A 471 7.33 13.84 -8.11
CA THR A 471 6.22 14.48 -7.39
C THR A 471 6.34 14.29 -5.89
N TYR A 472 6.62 13.07 -5.42
CA TYR A 472 6.85 12.80 -4.00
C TYR A 472 8.04 13.60 -3.45
N ASN A 473 9.16 13.64 -4.18
CA ASN A 473 10.34 14.42 -3.78
C ASN A 473 10.04 15.92 -3.69
N THR A 474 9.27 16.45 -4.64
CA THR A 474 8.85 17.86 -4.65
C THR A 474 7.96 18.18 -3.46
N PHE A 475 7.02 17.29 -3.12
CA PHE A 475 6.17 17.40 -1.94
C PHE A 475 6.99 17.37 -0.63
N VAL A 476 7.87 16.37 -0.47
CA VAL A 476 8.72 16.24 0.73
C VAL A 476 9.67 17.43 0.89
N ALA A 477 10.17 17.99 -0.20
CA ALA A 477 11.00 19.20 -0.16
C ALA A 477 10.22 20.44 0.31
N ALA A 478 8.95 20.56 -0.07
CA ALA A 478 8.08 21.66 0.35
C ALA A 478 7.59 21.48 1.80
N TRP A 479 7.38 20.23 2.24
CA TRP A 479 6.81 19.90 3.55
C TRP A 479 7.65 18.88 4.32
N PRO A 480 8.92 19.17 4.68
CA PRO A 480 9.83 18.19 5.28
C PRO A 480 9.39 17.68 6.68
N GLY A 481 8.44 18.37 7.32
CA GLY A 481 7.87 18.03 8.61
C GLY A 481 6.46 17.45 8.56
N TRP A 482 5.93 17.08 7.39
CA TRP A 482 4.53 16.62 7.25
C TRP A 482 4.20 15.43 8.16
N GLN A 483 5.16 14.52 8.40
CA GLN A 483 4.99 13.38 9.29
C GLN A 483 4.74 13.79 10.75
N ASN A 484 5.12 15.02 11.12
CA ASN A 484 4.88 15.64 12.42
C ASN A 484 3.69 16.61 12.40
N LEU A 485 2.80 16.49 11.40
CA LEU A 485 1.62 17.33 11.24
C LEU A 485 1.98 18.83 11.16
N SER A 486 3.14 19.17 10.56
CA SER A 486 3.62 20.56 10.48
C SER A 486 2.73 21.48 9.63
N PHE A 487 1.82 20.89 8.84
CA PHE A 487 0.80 21.61 8.07
C PHE A 487 -0.40 22.06 8.92
N SER A 488 -0.47 21.66 10.21
CA SER A 488 -1.57 22.00 11.13
C SER A 488 -1.84 23.49 11.30
N SER A 489 -0.87 24.35 10.99
CA SER A 489 -1.05 25.81 10.96
C SER A 489 -1.90 26.31 9.78
N GLN A 490 -2.00 25.53 8.70
CA GLN A 490 -2.85 25.83 7.54
C GLN A 490 -4.16 25.04 7.58
N ASP A 491 -4.12 23.81 8.09
CA ASP A 491 -5.27 22.93 8.15
C ASP A 491 -5.18 22.00 9.37
N PRO A 492 -6.14 22.06 10.33
CA PRO A 492 -6.06 21.34 11.59
C PRO A 492 -6.42 19.84 11.50
N PHE A 493 -6.85 19.34 10.34
CA PHE A 493 -7.18 17.93 10.16
C PHE A 493 -5.91 17.08 9.96
N PRO A 494 -5.91 15.78 10.31
CA PRO A 494 -4.68 14.99 10.31
C PRO A 494 -4.20 14.56 8.92
N TRP A 495 -5.07 14.50 7.89
CA TRP A 495 -4.67 14.16 6.52
C TRP A 495 -3.99 12.77 6.39
N VAL A 496 -4.58 11.73 6.99
CA VAL A 496 -4.00 10.38 7.04
C VAL A 496 -3.74 9.80 5.65
N MET A 497 -4.52 10.21 4.65
CA MET A 497 -4.33 9.81 3.26
C MET A 497 -2.93 10.15 2.71
N ILE A 498 -2.29 11.23 3.17
CA ILE A 498 -0.93 11.61 2.75
C ILE A 498 0.09 10.56 3.22
N ALA A 499 -0.07 10.06 4.45
CA ALA A 499 0.73 8.94 4.92
C ALA A 499 0.45 7.65 4.12
N GLY A 500 -0.79 7.47 3.64
CA GLY A 500 -1.14 6.43 2.67
C GLY A 500 -0.32 6.51 1.38
N ALA A 501 -0.27 7.69 0.77
CA ALA A 501 0.55 7.93 -0.42
C ALA A 501 2.05 7.69 -0.16
N ALA A 502 2.57 8.16 0.97
CA ALA A 502 3.95 7.93 1.38
C ALA A 502 4.27 6.43 1.57
N ALA A 503 3.32 5.65 2.09
CA ALA A 503 3.45 4.20 2.22
C ALA A 503 3.49 3.50 0.86
N VAL A 504 2.70 3.96 -0.12
CA VAL A 504 2.78 3.49 -1.52
C VAL A 504 4.13 3.81 -2.14
N MET A 505 4.67 5.00 -1.86
CA MET A 505 6.03 5.41 -2.29
C MET A 505 7.16 4.69 -1.55
N GLY A 506 6.86 3.91 -0.51
CA GLY A 506 7.84 3.15 0.26
C GLY A 506 8.57 3.95 1.35
N ASP A 507 8.10 5.14 1.71
CA ASP A 507 8.67 5.98 2.78
C ASP A 507 8.19 5.52 4.17
N ASN A 508 8.50 4.27 4.50
CA ASN A 508 8.05 3.62 5.73
C ASN A 508 8.56 4.33 6.99
N ALA A 509 9.68 5.06 6.92
CA ALA A 509 10.24 5.78 8.05
C ALA A 509 9.33 6.95 8.45
N ARG A 510 9.00 7.84 7.51
CA ARG A 510 8.10 8.97 7.78
C ARG A 510 6.68 8.49 8.11
N VAL A 511 6.21 7.44 7.44
CA VAL A 511 4.91 6.83 7.74
C VAL A 511 4.85 6.34 9.20
N ASN A 512 5.88 5.65 9.68
CA ASN A 512 5.91 5.17 11.07
C ASN A 512 5.93 6.32 12.10
N THR A 513 6.67 7.40 11.80
CA THR A 513 6.63 8.63 12.61
C THR A 513 5.23 9.23 12.63
N TYR A 514 4.58 9.34 11.47
CA TYR A 514 3.22 9.84 11.35
C TYR A 514 2.22 9.00 12.16
N ILE A 515 2.26 7.66 12.03
CA ILE A 515 1.40 6.76 12.82
C ILE A 515 1.62 6.98 14.31
N THR A 516 2.86 7.16 14.78
CA THR A 516 3.14 7.45 16.21
C THR A 516 2.49 8.75 16.66
N ASN A 517 2.49 9.78 15.82
CA ASN A 517 1.84 11.04 16.14
C ASN A 517 0.32 10.89 16.19
N ILE A 518 -0.29 10.13 15.27
CA ILE A 518 -1.72 9.83 15.30
C ILE A 518 -2.11 8.99 16.51
N GLU A 519 -1.30 8.01 16.89
CA GLU A 519 -1.52 7.22 18.11
C GLU A 519 -1.55 8.12 19.35
N ASN A 520 -0.56 9.01 19.50
CA ASN A 520 -0.44 9.88 20.66
C ASN A 520 -1.54 10.94 20.74
N MET A 521 -1.90 11.55 19.61
CA MET A 521 -2.85 12.66 19.55
C MET A 521 -4.30 12.19 19.52
N TYR A 522 -4.57 11.05 18.89
CA TYR A 522 -5.94 10.61 18.61
C TYR A 522 -6.25 9.25 19.23
N VAL A 523 -5.53 8.18 18.87
CA VAL A 523 -5.89 6.82 19.32
C VAL A 523 -5.88 6.71 20.85
N ASN A 524 -4.81 7.16 21.50
CA ASN A 524 -4.64 7.13 22.95
C ASN A 524 -5.54 8.13 23.71
N GLN A 525 -6.14 9.07 22.99
CA GLN A 525 -7.04 10.10 23.53
C GLN A 525 -8.52 9.78 23.27
N GLY A 526 -8.84 8.62 22.69
CA GLY A 526 -10.22 8.24 22.36
C GLY A 526 -10.77 8.94 21.12
N PHE A 527 -9.92 9.25 20.15
CA PHE A 527 -10.25 9.88 18.86
C PHE A 527 -11.03 11.20 18.99
N PRO A 528 -10.47 12.22 19.67
CA PRO A 528 -11.10 13.54 19.73
C PRO A 528 -11.15 14.19 18.35
N TRP A 529 -12.09 15.12 18.19
CA TRP A 529 -12.06 16.09 17.09
C TRP A 529 -10.68 16.78 17.03
N THR A 530 -10.05 16.96 15.88
CA THR A 530 -10.53 16.89 14.48
C THR A 530 -10.49 15.51 13.81
N PHE A 531 -10.33 14.39 14.54
CA PHE A 531 -10.38 13.07 13.91
C PHE A 531 -11.82 12.64 13.58
N TYR A 532 -12.10 12.34 12.32
CA TYR A 532 -13.44 11.98 11.83
C TYR A 532 -13.42 10.70 10.98
N ASN A 533 -14.59 10.24 10.55
CA ASN A 533 -14.78 8.92 9.94
C ASN A 533 -13.84 8.65 8.75
N MET A 534 -13.64 9.61 7.84
CA MET A 534 -12.71 9.47 6.72
C MET A 534 -11.27 9.22 7.19
N GLU A 535 -10.80 9.95 8.19
CA GLU A 535 -9.46 9.78 8.77
C GLU A 535 -9.32 8.41 9.41
N GLY A 536 -10.38 7.91 10.07
CA GLY A 536 -10.47 6.53 10.54
C GLY A 536 -10.32 5.52 9.40
N GLY A 537 -11.04 5.73 8.29
CA GLY A 537 -10.92 4.90 7.10
C GLY A 537 -9.49 4.81 6.56
N TRP A 538 -8.86 5.96 6.34
CA TRP A 538 -7.47 6.01 5.86
C TRP A 538 -6.48 5.46 6.87
N PHE A 539 -6.68 5.67 8.17
CA PHE A 539 -5.80 5.12 9.20
C PHE A 539 -5.88 3.60 9.26
N MET A 540 -7.06 3.01 9.08
CA MET A 540 -7.21 1.57 8.94
C MET A 540 -6.51 1.05 7.68
N ARG A 541 -6.66 1.72 6.53
CA ARG A 541 -5.97 1.35 5.28
C ARG A 541 -4.46 1.42 5.41
N LEU A 542 -3.95 2.49 6.00
CA LEU A 542 -2.52 2.70 6.25
C LEU A 542 -1.96 1.59 7.14
N ASN A 543 -2.60 1.31 8.28
CA ASN A 543 -2.16 0.25 9.19
C ASN A 543 -2.24 -1.14 8.56
N ALA A 544 -3.29 -1.43 7.78
CA ALA A 544 -3.38 -2.68 7.03
C ALA A 544 -2.23 -2.81 6.03
N TYR A 545 -1.93 -1.75 5.28
CA TYR A 545 -0.82 -1.73 4.33
C TYR A 545 0.54 -1.93 5.02
N MET A 546 0.77 -1.26 6.14
CA MET A 546 2.00 -1.41 6.93
C MET A 546 2.11 -2.80 7.57
N ASN A 547 0.99 -3.49 7.78
CA ASN A 547 0.91 -4.89 8.17
C ASN A 547 1.01 -5.87 6.97
N GLY A 548 1.38 -5.38 5.78
CA GLY A 548 1.60 -6.18 4.57
C GLY A 548 0.34 -6.47 3.74
N LYS A 549 -0.84 -5.99 4.17
CA LYS A 549 -2.10 -6.17 3.41
C LYS A 549 -2.21 -5.11 2.32
N ARG A 550 -1.71 -5.44 1.13
CA ARG A 550 -1.77 -4.60 -0.07
C ARG A 550 -2.93 -5.04 -0.99
N PRO A 551 -3.47 -4.13 -1.83
CA PRO A 551 -3.20 -2.70 -1.95
C PRO A 551 -3.86 -1.86 -0.84
N LEU A 552 -3.54 -0.55 -0.83
CA LEU A 552 -3.95 0.43 0.18
C LEU A 552 -5.46 0.72 0.15
#